data_AF-A0A7J5YFG0-F1
#
_entry.id   AF-A0A7J5YFG0-F1
#
_cell.length_a   1.000
_cell.length_b   1.000
_cell.length_c   1.000
_cell.angle_alpha   90.00
_cell.angle_beta   90.00
_cell.angle_gamma   90.00
#
_symmetry.space_group_name_H-M   'P 1'
#
loop_
_entity.id
_entity.type
_entity.pdbx_description
1 polymer ?
#
loop_
_entity_poly.entity_id
_entity_poly.type
_entity_poly.pdbx_seq_one_letter_code
_entity_poly.pdbx_strand_id
1 'polypeptide(L)'
;MSDEGDKWSVEASGLYAHMTRMSFITCVIVFEDILRVIHVTHKALQSSSCTLSEAAALTDNLKAHFKSQRQADTWSNMWGSVKQFCRDNNVPVPGDADVECQTPGPLAPKRKRATKPPTSLDSFLVTTTLGQRETDESGAQRSQSDTAGFQQHLYLPVLDTLINELDR
;
A
#
# COMPACT_ATOMS: atom_id res chain seq x y z
N MET A 1 -35.89 7.06 17.30
CA MET A 1 -35.44 5.83 16.61
C MET A 1 -34.74 6.10 15.28
N SER A 2 -34.70 7.34 14.75
CA SER A 2 -34.00 7.65 13.50
C SER A 2 -32.50 7.98 13.65
N ASP A 3 -32.07 8.41 14.84
CA ASP A 3 -30.73 8.99 15.08
C ASP A 3 -29.58 7.95 15.05
N GLU A 4 -29.84 6.71 15.49
CA GLU A 4 -28.84 5.63 15.46
C GLU A 4 -28.59 5.11 14.04
N GLY A 5 -29.63 5.06 13.21
CA GLY A 5 -29.50 4.62 11.81
C GLY A 5 -28.67 5.58 10.97
N ASP A 6 -28.87 6.88 11.17
CA ASP A 6 -28.08 7.92 10.48
C ASP A 6 -26.62 7.90 10.93
N LYS A 7 -26.36 7.69 12.24
CA LYS A 7 -25.01 7.52 12.77
C LYS A 7 -24.29 6.33 12.15
N TRP A 8 -24.93 5.16 12.09
CA TRP A 8 -24.34 3.97 11.49
C TRP A 8 -24.12 4.13 9.98
N SER A 9 -25.02 4.82 9.29
CA SER A 9 -24.83 5.14 7.87
C SER A 9 -23.59 6.00 7.65
N VAL A 10 -23.40 7.04 8.46
CA VAL A 10 -22.22 7.93 8.36
C VAL A 10 -20.93 7.18 8.68
N GLU A 11 -20.93 6.34 9.73
CA GLU A 11 -19.77 5.51 10.09
C GLU A 11 -19.42 4.51 8.97
N ALA A 12 -20.42 3.84 8.39
CA ALA A 12 -20.23 2.89 7.30
C ALA A 12 -19.70 3.57 6.03
N SER A 13 -20.24 4.75 5.66
CA SER A 13 -19.73 5.54 4.54
C SER A 13 -18.30 6.00 4.77
N GLY A 14 -17.97 6.42 6.00
CA GLY A 14 -16.60 6.79 6.37
C GLY A 14 -15.62 5.62 6.24
N LEU A 15 -15.99 4.45 6.75
CA LEU A 15 -15.18 3.23 6.63
C LEU A 15 -14.97 2.83 5.18
N TYR A 16 -16.02 2.87 4.35
CA TYR A 16 -15.94 2.59 2.92
C TYR A 16 -14.96 3.55 2.22
N ALA A 17 -15.02 4.84 2.53
CA ALA A 17 -14.10 5.84 1.99
C ALA A 17 -12.64 5.61 2.42
N HIS A 18 -12.40 4.92 3.54
CA HIS A 18 -11.07 4.48 3.97
C HIS A 18 -10.61 3.20 3.27
N MET A 19 -11.50 2.21 3.15
CA MET A 19 -11.21 0.91 2.52
C MET A 19 -10.94 1.02 1.03
N THR A 20 -11.50 2.04 0.37
CA THR A 20 -11.30 2.31 -1.05
C THR A 20 -10.06 3.16 -1.35
N ARG A 21 -9.31 3.61 -0.33
CA ARG A 21 -8.06 4.35 -0.55
C ARG A 21 -7.00 3.43 -1.13
N MET A 22 -6.31 3.90 -2.17
CA MET A 22 -5.20 3.17 -2.80
C MET A 22 -4.10 2.77 -1.80
N SER A 23 -3.81 3.62 -0.81
CA SER A 23 -2.84 3.29 0.24
C SER A 23 -3.31 2.12 1.10
N PHE A 24 -4.58 2.09 1.49
CA PHE A 24 -5.15 0.99 2.28
C PHE A 24 -5.11 -0.32 1.48
N ILE A 25 -5.60 -0.30 0.24
CA ILE A 25 -5.62 -1.47 -0.64
C ILE A 25 -4.20 -2.00 -0.86
N THR A 26 -3.24 -1.12 -1.16
CA THR A 26 -1.84 -1.52 -1.35
C THR A 26 -1.27 -2.16 -0.09
N CYS A 27 -1.52 -1.58 1.10
CA CYS A 27 -1.11 -2.19 2.36
C CYS A 27 -1.71 -3.59 2.56
N VAL A 28 -3.01 -3.77 2.28
CA VAL A 28 -3.68 -5.06 2.43
C VAL A 28 -3.06 -6.11 1.53
N ILE A 29 -2.83 -5.79 0.25
CA ILE A 29 -2.23 -6.72 -0.71
C ILE A 29 -0.78 -7.05 -0.33
N VAL A 30 0.02 -6.06 0.07
CA VAL A 30 1.40 -6.28 0.53
C VAL A 30 1.42 -7.16 1.78
N PHE A 31 0.54 -6.92 2.75
CA PHE A 31 0.43 -7.75 3.93
C PHE A 31 -0.04 -9.16 3.61
N GLU A 32 -1.00 -9.33 2.71
CA GLU A 32 -1.47 -10.65 2.29
C GLU A 32 -0.31 -11.48 1.72
N ASP A 33 0.50 -10.90 0.82
CA ASP A 33 1.63 -11.60 0.21
C ASP A 33 2.67 -12.02 1.26
N ILE A 34 3.08 -11.07 2.12
CA ILE A 34 4.05 -11.30 3.19
C ILE A 34 3.54 -12.38 4.15
N LEU A 35 2.30 -12.26 4.63
CA LEU A 35 1.72 -13.19 5.58
C LEU A 35 1.57 -14.60 4.98
N ARG A 36 1.27 -14.70 3.69
CA ARG A 36 1.20 -15.99 3.00
C ARG A 36 2.53 -16.71 3.02
N VAL A 37 3.63 -15.99 2.73
CA VAL A 37 4.98 -16.56 2.76
C VAL A 37 5.37 -16.95 4.19
N ILE A 38 5.16 -16.04 5.16
CA ILE A 38 5.45 -16.31 6.57
C ILE A 38 4.67 -17.51 7.08
N HIS A 39 3.39 -17.65 6.71
CA HIS A 39 2.54 -18.76 7.11
C HIS A 39 3.07 -20.11 6.63
N VAL A 40 3.56 -20.18 5.39
CA VAL A 40 4.18 -21.40 4.85
C VAL A 40 5.44 -21.76 5.64
N THR A 41 6.31 -20.79 5.89
CA THR A 41 7.54 -21.01 6.67
C THR A 41 7.23 -21.41 8.11
N HIS A 42 6.28 -20.73 8.76
CA HIS A 42 5.81 -21.03 10.10
C HIS A 42 5.30 -22.47 10.20
N LYS A 43 4.50 -22.93 9.23
CA LYS A 43 4.04 -24.33 9.19
C LYS A 43 5.19 -25.32 9.03
N ALA A 44 6.19 -25.00 8.20
CA ALA A 44 7.36 -25.85 8.02
C ALA A 44 8.19 -25.97 9.32
N LEU A 45 8.40 -24.84 9.99
CA LEU A 45 9.13 -24.78 11.27
C LEU A 45 8.40 -25.51 12.41
N GLN A 46 7.07 -25.52 12.40
CA GLN A 46 6.25 -26.23 13.39
C GLN A 46 6.03 -27.71 13.08
N SER A 47 6.60 -28.23 11.99
CA SER A 47 6.48 -29.65 11.69
C SER A 47 7.21 -30.50 12.73
N SER A 48 6.62 -31.62 13.15
CA SER A 48 7.21 -32.52 14.15
C SER A 48 8.52 -33.17 13.71
N SER A 49 8.82 -33.11 12.41
CA SER A 49 10.04 -33.62 11.79
C SER A 49 11.10 -32.54 11.59
N CYS A 50 10.83 -31.27 11.88
CA CYS A 50 11.77 -30.18 11.62
C CYS A 50 13.00 -30.31 12.52
N THR A 51 14.14 -30.55 11.90
CA THR A 51 15.44 -30.54 12.57
C THR A 51 15.97 -29.11 12.67
N LEU A 52 16.90 -28.86 13.61
CA LEU A 52 17.54 -27.55 13.75
C LEU A 52 18.24 -27.09 12.46
N SER A 53 18.84 -28.04 11.72
CA SER A 53 19.49 -27.76 10.42
C SER A 53 18.49 -27.30 9.37
N GLU A 54 17.31 -27.92 9.32
CA GLU A 54 16.24 -27.51 8.40
C GLU A 54 15.63 -26.18 8.81
N ALA A 55 15.47 -25.92 10.11
CA ALA A 55 15.00 -24.63 10.61
C ALA A 55 15.93 -23.49 10.18
N ALA A 56 17.25 -23.67 10.30
CA ALA A 56 18.23 -22.70 9.81
C ALA A 56 18.10 -22.48 8.29
N ALA A 57 18.00 -23.57 7.51
CA ALA A 57 17.82 -23.48 6.06
C ALA A 57 16.50 -22.79 5.67
N LEU A 58 15.41 -23.00 6.41
CA LEU A 58 14.13 -22.34 6.18
C LEU A 58 14.20 -20.83 6.41
N THR A 59 14.89 -20.40 7.47
CA THR A 59 15.12 -18.97 7.74
C THR A 59 15.98 -18.32 6.66
N ASP A 60 17.05 -18.99 6.22
CA ASP A 60 17.90 -18.50 5.12
C ASP A 60 17.13 -18.41 3.80
N ASN A 61 16.28 -19.40 3.51
CA ASN A 61 15.41 -19.39 2.34
C ASN A 61 14.36 -18.27 2.39
N LEU A 62 13.75 -18.04 3.57
CA LEU A 62 12.80 -16.94 3.77
C LEU A 62 13.47 -15.58 3.53
N LYS A 63 14.67 -15.39 4.05
CA LYS A 63 15.49 -14.19 3.82
C LYS A 63 15.86 -14.03 2.34
N ALA A 64 16.28 -15.09 1.67
CA ALA A 64 16.58 -15.08 0.24
C ALA A 64 15.33 -14.71 -0.59
N HIS A 65 14.15 -15.21 -0.19
CA HIS A 65 12.89 -14.87 -0.81
C HIS A 65 12.59 -13.36 -0.71
N PHE A 66 12.64 -12.77 0.49
CA PHE A 66 12.41 -11.32 0.63
C PHE A 66 13.46 -10.47 -0.10
N LYS A 67 14.71 -10.91 -0.18
CA LYS A 67 15.73 -10.23 -0.99
C LYS A 67 15.41 -10.29 -2.48
N SER A 68 14.92 -11.42 -2.98
CA SER A 68 14.47 -11.55 -4.38
C SER A 68 13.26 -10.66 -4.70
N GLN A 69 12.42 -10.39 -3.70
CA GLN A 69 11.25 -9.51 -3.85
C GLN A 69 11.60 -8.02 -4.03
N ARG A 70 12.84 -7.59 -3.77
CA ARG A 70 13.32 -6.22 -4.04
C ARG A 70 13.57 -5.95 -5.53
N GLN A 71 13.59 -6.97 -6.39
CA GLN A 71 13.75 -6.81 -7.83
C GLN A 71 12.59 -5.98 -8.43
N ALA A 72 12.89 -5.13 -9.41
CA ALA A 72 11.92 -4.20 -10.00
C ALA A 72 10.71 -4.94 -10.63
N ASP A 73 10.94 -6.15 -11.15
CA ASP A 73 9.90 -6.98 -11.77
C ASP A 73 8.88 -7.51 -10.77
N THR A 74 9.25 -7.67 -9.50
CA THR A 74 8.32 -8.15 -8.46
C THR A 74 7.32 -7.08 -8.09
N TRP A 75 7.75 -5.82 -8.03
CA TRP A 75 6.87 -4.69 -7.76
C TRP A 75 5.80 -4.54 -8.85
N SER A 76 6.15 -4.74 -10.13
CA SER A 76 5.18 -4.61 -11.22
C SER A 76 4.06 -5.67 -11.11
N ASN A 77 4.39 -6.90 -10.71
CA ASN A 77 3.43 -7.96 -10.46
C ASN A 77 2.53 -7.65 -9.26
N MET A 78 3.11 -7.15 -8.16
CA MET A 78 2.36 -6.75 -6.97
C MET A 78 1.40 -5.59 -7.29
N TRP A 79 1.88 -4.57 -8.00
CA TRP A 79 1.04 -3.47 -8.47
C TRP A 79 -0.04 -3.91 -9.45
N GLY A 80 0.24 -4.91 -10.29
CA GLY A 80 -0.76 -5.59 -11.10
C GLY A 80 -1.89 -6.19 -10.25
N SER A 81 -1.54 -6.84 -9.15
CA SER A 81 -2.51 -7.43 -8.20
C SER A 81 -3.35 -6.35 -7.50
N VAL A 82 -2.74 -5.22 -7.13
CA VAL A 82 -3.48 -4.05 -6.59
C VAL A 82 -4.50 -3.54 -7.59
N LYS A 83 -4.11 -3.34 -8.86
CA LYS A 83 -5.05 -2.90 -9.91
C LYS A 83 -6.16 -3.91 -10.16
N GLN A 84 -5.84 -5.21 -10.14
CA GLN A 84 -6.83 -6.26 -10.30
C GLN A 84 -7.85 -6.25 -9.16
N PHE A 85 -7.38 -6.14 -7.91
CA PHE A 85 -8.26 -6.02 -6.74
C PHE A 85 -9.21 -4.82 -6.87
N CYS A 86 -8.71 -3.66 -7.31
CA CYS A 86 -9.55 -2.49 -7.54
C CYS A 86 -10.62 -2.75 -8.61
N ARG A 87 -10.26 -3.41 -9.72
CA ARG A 87 -11.21 -3.77 -10.78
C ARG A 87 -12.29 -4.73 -10.28
N ASP A 88 -11.89 -5.76 -9.54
CA ASP A 88 -12.82 -6.77 -9.01
C ASP A 88 -13.83 -6.17 -8.01
N ASN A 89 -13.42 -5.11 -7.30
CA ASN A 89 -14.24 -4.44 -6.28
C ASN A 89 -14.85 -3.11 -6.75
N ASN A 90 -14.78 -2.78 -8.04
CA ASN A 90 -15.27 -1.51 -8.63
C ASN A 90 -14.72 -0.26 -7.94
N VAL A 91 -13.47 -0.30 -7.49
CA VAL A 91 -12.77 0.85 -6.91
C VAL A 91 -12.11 1.64 -8.04
N PRO A 92 -12.38 2.95 -8.17
CA PRO A 92 -11.78 3.78 -9.21
C PRO A 92 -10.27 3.87 -9.02
N VAL A 93 -9.50 3.44 -10.03
CA VAL A 93 -8.03 3.55 -10.02
C VAL A 93 -7.63 4.90 -10.59
N PRO A 94 -6.87 5.74 -9.86
CA PRO A 94 -6.34 6.98 -10.41
C PRO A 94 -5.36 6.68 -11.55
N GLY A 95 -5.78 6.92 -12.80
CA GLY A 95 -4.93 6.79 -13.98
C GLY A 95 -5.39 5.80 -15.05
N ASP A 96 -6.45 5.02 -14.83
CA ASP A 96 -7.16 4.35 -15.92
C ASP A 96 -8.17 5.36 -16.51
N ALA A 97 -7.87 5.89 -17.69
CA ALA A 97 -8.60 6.98 -18.36
C ALA A 97 -9.99 6.58 -18.89
N ASP A 98 -10.62 5.54 -18.35
CA ASP A 98 -11.90 4.99 -18.83
C ASP A 98 -13.04 5.06 -17.80
N VAL A 99 -12.96 5.98 -16.83
CA VAL A 99 -14.13 6.34 -16.02
C VAL A 99 -14.43 7.82 -16.23
N GLU A 100 -15.19 8.09 -17.30
CA GLU A 100 -15.89 9.36 -17.49
C GLU A 100 -16.80 9.62 -16.28
N CYS A 101 -16.48 10.62 -15.47
CA CYS A 101 -17.52 11.32 -14.71
C CYS A 101 -17.11 12.78 -14.45
N GLN A 102 -17.51 13.62 -15.41
CA GLN A 102 -17.94 15.02 -15.28
C GLN A 102 -17.06 16.00 -14.48
N THR A 103 -16.33 16.82 -15.24
CA THR A 103 -15.65 18.06 -14.84
C THR A 103 -16.64 19.18 -14.46
N PRO A 104 -16.20 20.18 -13.70
CA PRO A 104 -16.23 21.54 -14.25
C PRO A 104 -14.96 22.38 -13.98
N GLY A 105 -14.36 22.90 -15.07
CA GLY A 105 -13.77 24.26 -15.17
C GLY A 105 -12.32 24.49 -14.70
N PRO A 106 -11.44 25.11 -15.53
CA PRO A 106 -10.05 25.39 -15.16
C PRO A 106 -9.89 26.75 -14.46
N LEU A 107 -9.22 26.79 -13.31
CA LEU A 107 -8.69 28.01 -12.70
C LEU A 107 -7.17 27.91 -12.54
N ALA A 108 -6.49 29.00 -12.90
CA ALA A 108 -5.04 29.10 -13.15
C ALA A 108 -4.11 28.65 -12.00
N PRO A 109 -2.87 28.20 -12.30
CA PRO A 109 -1.99 27.60 -11.30
C PRO A 109 -1.28 28.66 -10.43
N LYS A 110 -1.51 28.62 -9.11
CA LYS A 110 -0.68 29.35 -8.14
C LYS A 110 0.52 28.48 -7.74
N ARG A 111 1.74 29.01 -7.96
CA ARG A 111 3.02 28.37 -7.62
C ARG A 111 3.07 27.89 -6.16
N LYS A 112 3.34 26.60 -5.96
CA LYS A 112 3.55 25.97 -4.64
C LYS A 112 5.00 26.19 -4.18
N ARG A 113 5.18 26.54 -2.90
CA ARG A 113 6.50 26.68 -2.24
C ARG A 113 6.95 25.30 -1.77
N ALA A 114 8.14 24.86 -2.19
CA ALA A 114 8.72 23.61 -1.70
C ALA A 114 8.96 23.69 -0.19
N THR A 115 8.33 22.81 0.57
CA THR A 115 8.52 22.67 2.03
C THR A 115 9.19 21.33 2.29
N LYS A 116 10.26 21.31 3.10
CA LYS A 116 10.94 20.09 3.50
C LYS A 116 10.11 19.37 4.59
N PRO A 117 9.92 18.05 4.51
CA PRO A 117 9.20 17.31 5.54
C PRO A 117 10.00 17.29 6.87
N PRO A 118 9.31 17.25 8.03
CA PRO A 118 9.96 17.13 9.34
C PRO A 118 10.50 15.71 9.55
N THR A 119 11.73 15.61 10.05
CA THR A 119 12.49 14.36 10.24
C THR A 119 11.81 13.36 11.18
N SER A 120 10.88 13.80 12.01
CA SER A 120 10.12 12.94 12.93
C SER A 120 9.09 12.04 12.24
N LEU A 121 8.85 12.24 10.93
CA LEU A 121 7.85 11.51 10.16
C LEU A 121 8.48 10.59 9.09
N ASP A 122 9.81 10.39 9.11
CA ASP A 122 10.52 9.58 8.10
C ASP A 122 10.08 8.10 8.08
N SER A 123 9.50 7.59 9.18
CA SER A 123 8.95 6.24 9.29
C SER A 123 7.44 6.15 9.06
N PHE A 124 6.78 7.25 8.69
CA PHE A 124 5.34 7.30 8.49
C PHE A 124 5.01 7.61 7.03
N LEU A 125 4.03 6.89 6.47
CA LEU A 125 3.48 7.21 5.15
C LEU A 125 2.55 8.44 5.27
N VAL A 126 3.13 9.64 5.16
CA VAL A 126 2.38 10.89 5.22
C VAL A 126 1.76 11.18 3.85
N THR A 127 0.48 10.86 3.68
CA THR A 127 -0.25 11.15 2.43
C THR A 127 -0.94 12.52 2.42
N THR A 128 -1.03 13.19 3.56
CA THR A 128 -1.64 14.53 3.71
C THR A 128 -1.14 15.20 4.99
N THR A 129 -0.90 16.52 4.95
CA THR A 129 -0.54 17.34 6.12
C THR A 129 -1.70 18.25 6.49
N LEU A 130 -2.02 18.35 7.79
CA LEU A 130 -3.08 19.24 8.30
C LEU A 130 -2.78 20.69 7.90
N GLY A 131 -3.55 21.18 6.91
CA GLY A 131 -3.38 22.49 6.29
C GLY A 131 -3.81 22.49 4.82
N GLN A 132 -3.75 21.32 4.17
CA GLN A 132 -4.23 21.13 2.81
C GLN A 132 -5.71 20.75 2.85
N ARG A 133 -6.61 21.76 2.76
CA ARG A 133 -8.00 21.49 2.39
C ARG A 133 -7.98 20.71 1.08
N GLU A 134 -8.81 19.66 0.99
CA GLU A 134 -9.04 18.87 -0.21
C GLU A 134 -9.51 19.79 -1.34
N THR A 135 -8.56 20.34 -2.09
CA THR A 135 -8.83 20.82 -3.45
C THR A 135 -8.57 19.63 -4.35
N ASP A 136 -9.62 19.14 -4.98
CA ASP A 136 -9.59 18.20 -6.10
C ASP A 136 -8.48 18.63 -7.07
N GLU A 137 -7.36 17.91 -7.06
CA GLU A 137 -6.22 18.22 -7.92
C GLU A 137 -6.40 17.50 -9.26
N SER A 138 -6.68 18.31 -10.27
CA SER A 138 -6.80 18.02 -11.69
C SER A 138 -5.79 17.00 -12.22
N GLY A 139 -6.30 16.04 -13.00
CA GLY A 139 -5.53 15.03 -13.70
C GLY A 139 -4.56 15.60 -14.75
N ALA A 140 -3.40 14.94 -14.87
CA ALA A 140 -2.61 14.72 -16.10
C ALA A 140 -1.15 14.32 -15.82
N GLN A 141 -0.64 14.33 -14.57
CA GLN A 141 0.78 14.05 -14.30
C GLN A 141 1.11 13.14 -13.10
N ARG A 142 0.10 12.55 -12.43
CA ARG A 142 0.27 11.80 -11.17
C ARG A 142 0.49 10.29 -11.32
N SER A 143 0.17 9.70 -12.48
CA SER A 143 0.05 8.24 -12.62
C SER A 143 1.39 7.48 -12.51
N GLN A 144 2.52 8.09 -12.89
CA GLN A 144 3.84 7.47 -12.70
C GLN A 144 4.45 7.74 -11.33
N SER A 145 4.16 8.89 -10.70
CA SER A 145 4.71 9.25 -9.39
C SER A 145 4.11 8.42 -8.26
N ASP A 146 2.83 8.08 -8.34
CA ASP A 146 2.14 7.42 -7.24
C ASP A 146 2.60 5.96 -7.10
N THR A 147 2.77 5.27 -8.23
CA THR A 147 3.29 3.89 -8.27
C THR A 147 4.71 3.80 -7.70
N ALA A 148 5.60 4.71 -8.09
CA ALA A 148 6.96 4.77 -7.56
C ALA A 148 6.98 5.18 -6.08
N GLY A 149 6.04 6.04 -5.65
CA GLY A 149 5.87 6.44 -4.26
C GLY A 149 5.53 5.27 -3.35
N PHE A 150 4.56 4.43 -3.72
CA PHE A 150 4.22 3.23 -2.94
C PHE A 150 5.36 2.20 -2.92
N GLN A 151 6.09 2.05 -4.01
CA GLN A 151 7.26 1.18 -4.05
C GLN A 151 8.33 1.65 -3.04
N GLN A 152 8.68 2.93 -3.06
CA GLN A 152 9.78 3.50 -2.27
C GLN A 152 9.42 3.71 -0.81
N HIS A 153 8.18 4.08 -0.50
CA HIS A 153 7.78 4.49 0.85
C HIS A 153 6.98 3.44 1.61
N LEU A 154 6.50 2.38 0.95
CA LEU A 154 5.74 1.31 1.61
C LEU A 154 6.40 -0.05 1.39
N TYR A 155 6.51 -0.50 0.15
CA TYR A 155 6.92 -1.87 -0.15
C TYR A 155 8.37 -2.17 0.21
N LEU A 156 9.32 -1.34 -0.26
CA LEU A 156 10.74 -1.54 0.06
C LEU A 156 11.04 -1.39 1.56
N PRO A 157 10.53 -0.36 2.28
CA PRO A 157 10.76 -0.26 3.73
C PRO A 157 10.21 -1.45 4.53
N VAL A 158 9.05 -1.99 4.14
CA VAL A 158 8.48 -3.19 4.79
C VAL A 158 9.37 -4.40 4.56
N LEU A 159 9.82 -4.64 3.32
CA LEU A 159 10.75 -5.73 3.02
C LEU A 159 12.08 -5.57 3.77
N ASP A 160 12.64 -4.35 3.79
CA ASP A 160 13.91 -4.07 4.46
C ASP A 160 13.80 -4.30 5.97
N THR A 161 12.68 -3.96 6.58
CA THR A 161 12.42 -4.24 8.00
C THR A 161 12.39 -5.75 8.26
N LEU A 162 11.69 -6.53 7.43
CA LEU A 162 11.62 -7.99 7.58
C LEU A 162 12.99 -8.65 7.38
N ILE A 163 13.76 -8.21 6.39
CA ILE A 163 15.11 -8.72 6.14
C ILE A 163 16.01 -8.42 7.34
N ASN A 164 15.95 -7.21 7.90
CA ASN A 164 16.74 -6.81 9.06
C ASN A 164 16.39 -7.62 10.31
N GLU A 165 15.12 -7.96 10.55
CA GLU A 165 14.74 -8.81 11.67
C GLU A 165 15.14 -10.28 11.47
N LEU A 166 15.25 -10.76 10.22
CA LEU A 166 15.79 -12.09 9.91
C LEU A 166 17.34 -12.14 9.96
N ASP A 167 18.01 -10.99 9.94
CA ASP A 167 19.46 -10.86 10.07
C ASP A 167 19.93 -10.80 11.54
N ARG A 168 19.01 -10.61 12.49
CA ARG A 168 19.27 -10.57 13.94
C ARG A 168 19.33 -11.96 14.55
#